data_AF-A0A660R7H6-F1
#
_entry.id   AF-A0A660R7H6-F1
#
_cell.length_a   1.000
_cell.length_b   1.000
_cell.length_c   1.000
_cell.angle_alpha   90.00
_cell.angle_beta   90.00
_cell.angle_gamma   90.00
#
_symmetry.space_group_name_H-M   'P 1'
#
loop_
_entity.id
_entity.type
_entity.pdbx_description
1 polymer ?
#
loop_
_entity_poly.entity_id
_entity_poly.type
_entity_poly.pdbx_seq_one_letter_code
_entity_poly.pdbx_strand_id
1 'polypeptide(L)' 'MKFTGEDFGFFSQKYPSLMFWLGTRIKDFHGLHNPKFLPPDEIIPVGVNIMYGLIKELGKV' A
#
# COMPACT_ATOMS: atom_id res chain seq x y z
N MET A 1 -13.45 11.44 -12.11
CA MET A 1 -12.45 10.62 -11.38
C MET A 1 -11.69 11.53 -10.44
N LYS A 2 -11.43 11.14 -9.19
CA LYS A 2 -10.45 11.82 -8.34
C LYS A 2 -9.09 11.22 -8.67
N PHE A 3 -8.16 12.05 -9.14
CA PHE A 3 -6.76 11.67 -9.29
C PHE A 3 -6.05 12.05 -8.00
N THR A 4 -5.35 11.10 -7.39
CA THR A 4 -4.50 11.33 -6.22
C THR A 4 -3.06 11.28 -6.71
N GLY A 5 -2.32 12.37 -6.49
CA GLY A 5 -0.87 12.37 -6.66
C GLY A 5 -0.22 11.71 -5.45
N GLU A 6 0.85 10.94 -5.68
CA GLU A 6 1.71 10.40 -4.62
C GLU A 6 3.15 10.81 -4.90
N ASP A 7 3.85 11.35 -3.91
CA ASP A 7 5.24 11.78 -4.00
C ASP A 7 6.21 10.60 -4.20
N PHE A 8 5.81 9.35 -3.88
CA PHE A 8 6.57 8.16 -4.27
C PHE A 8 6.90 8.11 -5.77
N GLY A 9 6.07 8.74 -6.61
CA GLY A 9 6.30 8.87 -8.05
C GLY A 9 7.60 9.59 -8.43
N PHE A 10 8.23 10.34 -7.52
CA PHE A 10 9.57 10.88 -7.75
C PHE A 10 10.65 9.80 -7.72
N PHE A 11 10.53 8.79 -6.85
CA PHE A 11 11.49 7.69 -6.80
C PHE A 11 11.40 6.79 -8.04
N SER A 12 10.19 6.56 -8.57
CA SER A 12 10.00 5.76 -9.78
C SER A 12 10.60 6.38 -11.04
N GLN A 13 10.91 7.68 -11.02
CA GLN A 13 11.64 8.32 -12.13
C GLN A 13 13.13 7.98 -12.13
N LYS A 14 13.68 7.53 -10.99
CA LYS A 14 15.12 7.28 -10.81
C LYS A 14 15.47 5.79 -10.64
N TYR A 15 14.58 5.01 -10.05
CA TYR A 15 14.83 3.59 -9.73
C TYR A 15 13.68 2.72 -10.22
N PRO A 16 13.94 1.46 -10.62
CA PRO A 16 12.89 0.46 -10.80
C PRO A 16 12.07 0.36 -9.51
N SER A 17 10.81 0.74 -9.59
CA SER A 17 9.96 0.94 -8.42
C SER A 17 8.62 0.22 -8.61
N LEU A 18 8.05 -0.24 -7.50
CA LEU A 18 6.74 -0.87 -7.44
C LEU A 18 5.93 -0.19 -6.34
N MET A 19 4.78 0.37 -6.70
CA MET A 19 3.77 0.86 -5.77
C MET A 19 2.47 0.11 -6.06
N PHE A 20 1.81 -0.36 -5.01
CA PHE A 20 0.57 -1.13 -5.12
C PHE A 20 -0.38 -0.76 -3.98
N TRP A 21 -1.66 -1.04 -4.18
CA TRP A 21 -2.68 -0.82 -3.16
C TRP A 21 -2.76 -2.03 -2.21
N LEU A 22 -2.78 -1.77 -0.92
CA LEU A 22 -3.19 -2.77 0.08
C LEU A 22 -4.69 -2.67 0.30
N GLY A 23 -5.42 -3.75 0.00
CA GLY A 23 -6.88 -3.78 0.16
C GLY A 23 -7.29 -3.70 1.64
N THR A 24 -8.11 -2.71 2.00
CA THR A 24 -8.57 -2.49 3.38
C THR A 24 -10.08 -2.64 3.58
N ARG A 25 -10.82 -2.94 2.52
CA ARG A 25 -12.30 -2.98 2.55
C ARG A 25 -12.78 -4.37 2.99
N ILE A 26 -13.30 -4.46 4.22
CA ILE A 26 -13.87 -5.70 4.77
C ILE A 26 -15.34 -5.53 5.18
N LYS A 27 -15.70 -4.42 5.83
CA LYS A 27 -17.07 -4.13 6.29
C LYS A 27 -17.51 -2.72 5.89
N ASP A 28 -17.14 -1.73 6.70
CA ASP A 28 -17.41 -0.31 6.44
C ASP A 28 -16.36 0.28 5.49
N PHE A 29 -16.81 1.13 4.59
CA PHE A 29 -15.96 1.78 3.59
C PHE A 29 -16.08 3.30 3.70
N HIS A 30 -14.98 3.91 4.12
CA HIS A 30 -14.74 5.33 3.98
C HIS A 30 -13.52 5.54 3.06
N GLY A 31 -13.55 6.56 2.21
CA GLY A 31 -12.40 6.90 1.37
C GLY A 31 -11.28 7.57 2.17
N LEU A 32 -10.09 7.67 1.57
CA LEU A 32 -9.00 8.49 2.10
C LEU A 32 -9.48 9.92 2.39
N HIS A 33 -8.94 10.54 3.44
CA HIS A 33 -9.31 11.87 3.95
C HIS A 33 -10.73 12.00 4.55
N ASN A 34 -11.45 10.90 4.75
CA ASN A 34 -12.69 10.91 5.53
C ASN A 34 -12.36 10.76 7.04
N PRO A 35 -13.00 11.52 7.96
CA PRO A 35 -12.75 11.42 9.40
C PRO A 35 -13.13 10.07 10.02
N LYS A 36 -13.94 9.26 9.33
CA LYS A 36 -14.31 7.89 9.72
C LYS A 36 -13.42 6.83 9.06
N PHE A 37 -12.40 7.22 8.30
CA PHE A 37 -11.48 6.26 7.70
C PHE A 37 -10.66 5.56 8.78
N LEU A 38 -10.97 4.28 8.99
CA LEU A 38 -10.26 3.40 9.92
C LEU A 38 -10.20 1.98 9.31
N PRO A 39 -9.09 1.58 8.67
CA PRO A 39 -8.93 0.24 8.16
C PRO A 39 -8.83 -0.78 9.31
N PRO A 40 -9.27 -2.03 9.12
CA PRO A 40 -9.26 -3.04 10.18
C PRO A 40 -7.85 -3.60 10.43
N ASP A 41 -7.51 -3.81 11.70
CA ASP A 41 -6.18 -4.26 12.15
C ASP A 41 -5.75 -5.61 11.55
N GLU A 42 -6.70 -6.47 11.17
CA GLU A 42 -6.45 -7.75 10.51
C GLU A 42 -5.71 -7.63 9.16
N ILE A 43 -5.67 -6.44 8.57
CA ILE A 43 -4.93 -6.16 7.33
C ILE A 43 -3.43 -5.92 7.60
N ILE A 44 -3.04 -5.50 8.80
CA ILE A 44 -1.64 -5.26 9.16
C ILE A 44 -0.76 -6.50 8.91
N PRO A 45 -1.09 -7.71 9.42
CA PRO A 45 -0.26 -8.89 9.15
C PRO A 45 -0.22 -9.25 7.66
N VAL A 46 -1.27 -8.97 6.89
CA VAL A 46 -1.28 -9.18 5.42
C VAL A 46 -0.24 -8.27 4.75
N GLY A 47 -0.26 -6.97 5.09
CA GLY A 47 0.71 -6.00 4.56
C GLY A 47 2.16 -6.36 4.92
N VAL A 48 2.40 -6.77 6.16
CA VAL A 48 3.74 -7.23 6.62
C VAL A 48 4.20 -8.44 5.82
N ASN A 49 3.35 -9.46 5.66
CA ASN A 49 3.71 -10.68 4.92
C ASN A 49 4.04 -10.40 3.45
N ILE A 50 3.29 -9.50 2.79
CA ILE A 50 3.56 -9.09 1.41
C ILE A 50 4.93 -8.40 1.32
N MET A 51 5.17 -7.38 2.15
CA MET A 51 6.43 -6.63 2.12
C MET A 51 7.63 -7.51 2.47
N TYR A 52 7.51 -8.35 3.50
CA TYR A 52 8.54 -9.30 3.88
C TYR A 52 8.84 -10.30 2.76
N GLY A 53 7.81 -10.84 2.12
CA GLY A 53 7.95 -11.73 0.96
C GLY A 53 8.69 -11.04 -0.19
N LEU A 54 8.31 -9.81 -0.54
CA LEU A 54 8.99 -9.03 -1.59
C LEU A 54 10.46 -8.79 -1.28
N ILE A 55 10.79 -8.37 -0.06
CA ILE A 55 12.18 -8.15 0.35
C ILE A 55 12.98 -9.46 0.30
N LYS A 56 12.38 -10.56 0.77
CA LYS A 56 13.02 -11.88 0.73
C LYS A 56 13.30 -12.33 -0.70
N GLU A 57 12.37 -12.15 -1.64
CA GLU A 57 12.59 -12.51 -3.04
C GLU A 57 13.61 -11.59 -3.72
N LEU A 58 13.61 -10.28 -3.45
CA LEU A 58 14.58 -9.34 -4.01
C LEU A 58 15.99 -9.49 -3.39
N GLY A 59 16.08 -9.92 -2.13
CA GLY A 59 17.33 -10.12 -1.39
C GLY A 59 18.02 -11.45 -1.65
N LYS A 60 17.35 -12.39 -2.35
CA LYS A 60 18.01 -13.54 -2.97
C LYS A 60 18.80 -13.03 -4.18
N VAL A 61 20.05 -12.65 -3.93
CA VAL A 61 21.07 -12.55 -5.00
C VAL A 61 21.53 -13.96 -5.35
#